data_AF-M4EGZ6-F1
#
_entry.id   AF-M4EGZ6-F1
#
_cell.length_a   1.000
_cell.length_b   1.000
_cell.length_c   1.000
_cell.angle_alpha   90.00
_cell.angle_beta   90.00
_cell.angle_gamma   90.00
#
_symmetry.space_group_name_H-M   'P 1'
#
loop_
_entity.id
_entity.type
_entity.pdbx_description
1 polymer ?
#
loop_
_entity_poly.entity_id
_entity_poly.type
_entity_poly.pdbx_seq_one_letter_code
_entity_poly.pdbx_strand_id
1 'polypeptide(L)'
;MSPSRRKANGSRCSCTRGEIDGISGGESFDRTCTHCNGSDSIKPDPASSWFLSSLSETKLDDSEKLRRIIVASLKGFSVGTGIKGGLALFSIVVRFARRRSSSKSRRTGDFSNSEAISMGIKETLRYGLFLGTFAGTFVSVDEAICSLVGHQRQTAKWRALFAGLVAGPSMLLTGPNTTHTSLAVYILMRAAVLASRCGIKSKRFGSICKPLTWEHGDLFLMCLSSSQILSAYILKQESLPSSYKSFLNKHGGKDLSILQGIKDLASAKPFTNLRAIEKHYKSVGVDIKLDPNMRIPCSMIHGGESCTKHGLTFFLQAYMRALPVYVPVYLIPALIVHRQDLLKKQYSILGKGLFGTARSSLFLSTYCTSAWVWTCLLFRTLDTCNIPLVAIATFPTGLALAIEKKSRRIEISLYCLARAIESFFTSMTEAGYIRPPKILRRADVVVFSVSTAIIMHCYAQEREVFRSKYLNVLDWVFGVPPPPPPPLPSEET
;
A
#
# COMPACT_ATOMS: atom_id res chain seq x y z
N MET A 1 -67.46 -31.18 -19.28
CA MET A 1 -67.12 -31.51 -20.68
C MET A 1 -65.88 -30.73 -21.08
N SER A 2 -64.72 -31.37 -21.12
CA SER A 2 -63.65 -31.01 -22.08
C SER A 2 -64.21 -31.19 -23.51
N PRO A 3 -63.60 -30.71 -24.61
CA PRO A 3 -62.17 -30.41 -24.85
C PRO A 3 -62.00 -29.10 -25.68
N SER A 4 -60.93 -28.70 -26.36
CA SER A 4 -59.92 -29.45 -27.11
C SER A 4 -58.83 -28.52 -27.66
N ARG A 5 -57.62 -29.07 -27.77
CA ARG A 5 -56.45 -28.55 -28.51
C ARG A 5 -56.75 -28.41 -30.02
N ARG A 6 -56.11 -27.43 -30.68
CA ARG A 6 -55.64 -27.49 -32.09
C ARG A 6 -54.24 -26.83 -32.13
N LYS A 7 -53.14 -27.55 -32.40
CA LYS A 7 -52.57 -27.91 -33.73
C LYS A 7 -52.50 -26.68 -34.65
N ALA A 8 -51.33 -26.06 -34.78
CA ALA A 8 -50.26 -26.38 -35.74
C ALA A 8 -50.58 -25.89 -37.17
N ASN A 9 -49.94 -24.79 -37.60
CA ASN A 9 -49.16 -24.69 -38.84
C ASN A 9 -48.84 -23.23 -39.18
N GLY A 10 -47.71 -23.04 -39.84
CA GLY A 10 -47.58 -21.97 -40.82
C GLY A 10 -46.79 -20.76 -40.36
N SER A 11 -45.48 -20.88 -40.46
CA SER A 11 -44.58 -19.77 -40.73
C SER A 11 -45.15 -18.82 -41.80
N ARG A 12 -45.31 -17.55 -41.45
CA ARG A 12 -45.28 -16.44 -42.42
C ARG A 12 -44.62 -15.23 -41.77
N CYS A 13 -43.38 -14.98 -42.16
CA CYS A 13 -42.71 -13.71 -41.94
C CYS A 13 -43.43 -12.63 -42.75
N SER A 14 -43.88 -11.57 -42.07
CA SER A 14 -44.32 -10.32 -42.69
C SER A 14 -43.40 -9.21 -42.21
N CYS A 15 -42.56 -8.70 -43.10
CA CYS A 15 -41.82 -7.46 -42.90
C CYS A 15 -42.72 -6.30 -43.37
N THR A 16 -43.19 -5.46 -42.45
CA THR A 16 -43.86 -4.19 -42.77
C THR A 16 -42.89 -3.03 -42.58
N ARG A 17 -42.81 -2.15 -43.58
CA ARG A 17 -42.03 -0.91 -43.64
C ARG A 17 -42.99 0.27 -43.76
N GLY A 18 -42.67 1.38 -43.10
CA GLY A 18 -43.24 2.72 -43.29
C GLY A 18 -42.69 3.61 -42.18
N GLU A 19 -42.34 4.87 -42.35
CA GLU A 19 -42.29 5.83 -43.46
C GLU A 19 -41.41 6.99 -42.93
N ILE A 20 -40.79 7.77 -43.81
CA ILE A 20 -40.74 9.25 -43.80
C ILE A 20 -39.70 9.70 -44.83
N ASP A 21 -40.22 10.54 -45.73
CA ASP A 21 -39.60 11.19 -46.88
C ASP A 21 -38.40 12.08 -46.58
N GLY A 22 -37.56 12.27 -47.61
CA GLY A 22 -36.85 13.53 -47.76
C GLY A 22 -35.45 13.48 -48.38
N ILE A 23 -35.40 13.47 -49.71
CA ILE A 23 -34.46 14.25 -50.55
C ILE A 23 -32.99 13.77 -50.66
N SER A 24 -32.73 13.15 -51.81
CA SER A 24 -31.61 13.35 -52.76
C SER A 24 -30.17 13.06 -52.35
N GLY A 25 -29.57 12.06 -53.01
CA GLY A 25 -28.12 12.05 -53.29
C GLY A 25 -27.42 10.71 -53.16
N GLY A 26 -27.67 9.81 -54.12
CA GLY A 26 -26.85 8.66 -54.57
C GLY A 26 -25.82 8.00 -53.65
N GLU A 27 -26.14 6.80 -53.17
CA GLU A 27 -25.21 5.67 -52.97
C GLU A 27 -26.00 4.36 -53.14
N SER A 28 -25.59 3.48 -54.08
CA SER A 28 -26.27 2.22 -54.38
C SER A 28 -25.78 1.10 -53.45
N PHE A 29 -26.58 0.78 -52.43
CA PHE A 29 -26.51 -0.49 -51.71
C PHE A 29 -27.34 -1.55 -52.46
N ASP A 30 -26.70 -2.61 -52.94
CA ASP A 30 -27.40 -3.79 -53.43
C ASP A 30 -27.45 -4.83 -52.28
N ARG A 31 -28.66 -5.16 -51.84
CA ARG A 31 -28.93 -6.30 -50.95
C ARG A 31 -29.98 -7.17 -51.63
N THR A 32 -29.54 -8.26 -52.24
CA THR A 32 -30.43 -9.34 -52.68
C THR A 32 -30.34 -10.50 -51.69
N CYS A 33 -31.50 -10.86 -51.15
CA CYS A 33 -31.74 -12.03 -50.33
C CYS A 33 -32.28 -13.13 -51.26
N THR A 34 -31.58 -14.26 -51.41
CA THR A 34 -32.01 -15.39 -52.24
C THR A 34 -31.93 -16.69 -51.45
N HIS A 35 -33.07 -17.06 -50.85
CA HIS A 35 -33.36 -18.44 -50.49
C HIS A 35 -33.95 -19.12 -51.73
N CYS A 36 -33.22 -20.11 -52.29
CA CYS A 36 -33.68 -21.30 -53.02
C CYS A 36 -32.64 -21.73 -54.06
N ASN A 37 -31.78 -22.70 -53.72
CA ASN A 37 -31.51 -23.78 -54.66
C ASN A 37 -31.06 -25.03 -53.90
N GLY A 38 -31.77 -26.12 -54.11
CA GLY A 38 -31.39 -27.45 -53.59
C GLY A 38 -30.71 -28.26 -54.67
N SER A 39 -29.59 -28.91 -54.34
CA SER A 39 -29.16 -30.19 -54.92
C SER A 39 -28.07 -30.82 -54.03
N ASP A 40 -28.34 -32.04 -53.57
CA ASP A 40 -27.44 -33.20 -53.45
C ASP A 40 -26.19 -33.16 -52.53
N SER A 41 -26.44 -33.63 -51.30
CA SER A 41 -25.71 -34.71 -50.59
C SER A 41 -24.18 -34.76 -50.62
N ILE A 42 -23.56 -34.36 -49.50
CA ILE A 42 -22.78 -35.27 -48.62
C ILE A 42 -23.09 -34.83 -47.16
N LYS A 43 -23.80 -35.67 -46.39
CA LYS A 43 -23.98 -35.44 -44.94
C LYS A 43 -22.67 -35.87 -44.25
N PRO A 44 -21.95 -34.99 -43.53
CA PRO A 44 -21.00 -35.48 -42.55
C PRO A 44 -21.79 -36.05 -41.36
N ASP A 45 -21.28 -37.12 -40.76
CA ASP A 45 -21.91 -37.78 -39.63
C ASP A 45 -22.36 -36.78 -38.53
N PRO A 46 -23.54 -36.94 -37.93
CA PRO A 46 -23.99 -36.05 -36.85
C PRO A 46 -23.06 -36.12 -35.63
N ALA A 47 -22.28 -37.20 -35.47
CA ALA A 47 -21.23 -37.26 -34.46
C ALA A 47 -20.07 -36.31 -34.77
N SER A 48 -19.55 -36.26 -36.00
CA SER A 48 -18.37 -35.46 -36.35
C SER A 48 -18.65 -33.95 -36.36
N SER A 49 -19.86 -33.55 -36.75
CA SER A 49 -20.32 -32.15 -36.67
C SER A 49 -20.52 -31.68 -35.23
N TRP A 50 -21.13 -32.49 -34.36
CA TRP A 50 -21.21 -32.18 -32.93
C TRP A 50 -19.84 -32.18 -32.25
N PHE A 51 -18.95 -33.11 -32.61
CA PHE A 51 -17.57 -33.11 -32.12
C PHE A 51 -16.77 -31.91 -32.63
N LEU A 52 -16.93 -31.47 -33.88
CA LEU A 52 -16.27 -30.28 -34.43
C LEU A 52 -16.84 -28.97 -33.88
N SER A 53 -18.16 -28.88 -33.67
CA SER A 53 -18.81 -27.75 -33.01
C SER A 53 -18.41 -27.68 -31.54
N SER A 54 -18.36 -28.81 -30.83
CA SER A 54 -17.84 -28.90 -29.46
C SER A 54 -16.35 -28.58 -29.38
N LEU A 55 -15.52 -29.07 -30.33
CA LEU A 55 -14.11 -28.70 -30.41
C LEU A 55 -13.93 -27.21 -30.75
N SER A 56 -14.80 -26.64 -31.57
CA SER A 56 -14.78 -25.23 -31.95
C SER A 56 -15.21 -24.35 -30.79
N GLU A 57 -16.28 -24.70 -30.07
CA GLU A 57 -16.73 -23.98 -28.87
C GLU A 57 -15.71 -24.08 -27.74
N THR A 58 -15.12 -25.26 -27.50
CA THR A 58 -14.04 -25.42 -26.52
C THR A 58 -12.78 -24.67 -26.91
N LYS A 59 -12.37 -24.68 -28.20
CA LYS A 59 -11.22 -23.87 -28.68
C LYS A 59 -11.46 -22.36 -28.59
N LEU A 60 -12.67 -21.89 -28.85
CA LEU A 60 -13.03 -20.47 -28.71
C LEU A 60 -13.03 -20.05 -27.24
N ASP A 61 -13.60 -20.87 -26.35
CA ASP A 61 -13.61 -20.63 -24.90
C ASP A 61 -12.19 -20.66 -24.32
N ASP A 62 -11.34 -21.60 -24.73
CA ASP A 62 -9.94 -21.67 -24.32
C ASP A 62 -9.11 -20.48 -24.84
N SER A 63 -9.40 -20.00 -26.04
CA SER A 63 -8.78 -18.80 -26.61
C SER A 63 -9.16 -17.54 -25.83
N GLU A 64 -10.43 -17.40 -25.43
CA GLU A 64 -10.88 -16.29 -24.60
C GLU A 64 -10.27 -16.31 -23.19
N LYS A 65 -10.20 -17.50 -22.57
CA LYS A 65 -9.54 -17.70 -21.27
C LYS A 65 -8.07 -17.33 -21.33
N LEU A 66 -7.35 -17.82 -22.34
CA LEU A 66 -5.94 -17.49 -22.56
C LEU A 66 -5.75 -15.98 -22.78
N ARG A 67 -6.63 -15.34 -23.56
CA ARG A 67 -6.60 -13.89 -23.78
C ARG A 67 -6.77 -13.13 -22.46
N ARG A 68 -7.69 -13.55 -21.57
CA ARG A 68 -7.88 -12.91 -20.24
C ARG A 68 -6.62 -13.02 -19.39
N ILE A 69 -5.97 -14.19 -19.36
CA ILE A 69 -4.72 -14.42 -18.62
C ILE A 69 -3.60 -13.50 -19.14
N ILE A 70 -3.42 -13.42 -20.45
CA ILE A 70 -2.39 -12.58 -21.08
C ILE A 70 -2.66 -11.10 -20.79
N VAL A 71 -3.92 -10.65 -20.95
CA VAL A 71 -4.30 -9.25 -20.68
C VAL A 71 -4.09 -8.88 -19.21
N ALA A 72 -4.50 -9.74 -18.27
CA ALA A 72 -4.28 -9.51 -16.85
C ALA A 72 -2.79 -9.44 -16.50
N SER A 73 -1.98 -10.32 -17.09
CA SER A 73 -0.52 -10.32 -16.92
C SER A 73 0.12 -9.03 -17.44
N LEU A 74 -0.27 -8.59 -18.64
CA LEU A 74 0.26 -7.36 -19.26
C LEU A 74 -0.15 -6.10 -18.49
N LYS A 75 -1.39 -6.05 -18.00
CA LYS A 75 -1.87 -4.98 -17.13
C LYS A 75 -1.13 -4.97 -15.79
N GLY A 76 -0.97 -6.13 -15.14
CA GLY A 76 -0.19 -6.26 -13.91
C GLY A 76 1.28 -5.82 -14.09
N PHE A 77 1.90 -6.21 -15.20
CA PHE A 77 3.25 -5.78 -15.55
C PHE A 77 3.36 -4.26 -15.73
N SER A 78 2.36 -3.64 -16.38
CA SER A 78 2.29 -2.19 -16.57
C SER A 78 2.18 -1.44 -15.24
N VAL A 79 1.40 -1.95 -14.29
CA VAL A 79 1.34 -1.39 -12.92
C VAL A 79 2.69 -1.52 -12.21
N GLY A 80 3.33 -2.69 -12.28
CA GLY A 80 4.60 -2.94 -11.60
C GLY A 80 5.74 -2.07 -12.10
N THR A 81 5.87 -1.98 -13.42
CA THR A 81 6.84 -1.10 -14.07
C THR A 81 6.53 0.38 -13.82
N GLY A 82 5.26 0.78 -13.83
CA GLY A 82 4.84 2.16 -13.52
C GLY A 82 5.20 2.60 -12.10
N ILE A 83 4.92 1.77 -11.09
CA ILE A 83 5.22 2.10 -9.68
C ILE A 83 6.72 2.23 -9.46
N LYS A 84 7.51 1.24 -9.89
CA LYS A 84 8.95 1.22 -9.59
C LYS A 84 9.76 2.12 -10.53
N GLY A 85 9.38 2.16 -11.80
CA GLY A 85 9.96 3.06 -12.81
C GLY A 85 9.72 4.52 -12.47
N GLY A 86 8.52 4.88 -11.98
CA GLY A 86 8.22 6.24 -11.52
C GLY A 86 9.13 6.69 -10.36
N LEU A 87 9.40 5.80 -9.40
CA LEU A 87 10.33 6.08 -8.29
C LEU A 87 11.78 6.22 -8.77
N ALA A 88 12.22 5.36 -9.69
CA ALA A 88 13.56 5.43 -10.27
C ALA A 88 13.76 6.75 -11.04
N LEU A 89 12.83 7.10 -11.92
CA LEU A 89 12.82 8.38 -12.65
C LEU A 89 12.84 9.57 -11.70
N PHE A 90 11.99 9.55 -10.66
CA PHE A 90 11.97 10.61 -9.66
C PHE A 90 13.31 10.77 -8.94
N SER A 91 13.94 9.66 -8.54
CA SER A 91 15.24 9.70 -7.87
C SER A 91 16.34 10.30 -8.76
N ILE A 92 16.30 10.01 -10.07
CA ILE A 92 17.22 10.55 -11.07
C ILE A 92 16.98 12.05 -11.25
N VAL A 93 15.73 12.47 -11.42
CA VAL A 93 15.35 13.89 -11.57
C VAL A 93 15.79 14.70 -10.35
N VAL A 94 15.56 14.20 -9.14
CA VAL A 94 16.01 14.87 -7.91
C VAL A 94 17.53 14.96 -7.84
N ARG A 95 18.25 13.93 -8.28
CA ARG A 95 19.73 13.95 -8.34
C ARG A 95 20.24 14.99 -9.34
N PHE A 96 19.62 15.10 -10.51
CA PHE A 96 19.94 16.14 -11.50
C PHE A 96 19.60 17.55 -11.00
N ALA A 97 18.45 17.73 -10.36
CA ALA A 97 18.05 19.03 -9.79
C ALA A 97 19.02 19.48 -8.67
N ARG A 98 19.47 18.57 -7.81
CA ARG A 98 20.49 18.87 -6.78
C ARG A 98 21.85 19.20 -7.39
N ARG A 99 22.27 18.54 -8.47
CA ARG A 99 23.52 18.87 -9.19
C ARG A 99 23.48 20.28 -9.77
N ARG A 100 22.34 20.73 -10.29
CA ARG A 100 22.18 22.09 -10.83
C ARG A 100 22.24 23.18 -9.74
N SER A 101 21.77 22.86 -8.53
CA SER A 101 21.82 23.76 -7.36
C SER A 101 23.19 23.74 -6.64
N SER A 102 23.92 22.63 -6.70
CA SER A 102 25.22 22.46 -6.03
C SER A 102 26.38 22.50 -7.04
N SER A 103 26.58 23.65 -7.69
CA SER A 103 27.76 23.89 -8.56
C SER A 103 29.05 24.20 -7.76
N LYS A 104 29.02 24.20 -6.41
CA LYS A 104 30.14 24.66 -5.57
C LYS A 104 30.80 23.63 -4.66
N SER A 105 30.47 22.34 -4.73
CA SER A 105 31.24 21.31 -4.01
C SER A 105 31.44 20.07 -4.89
N ARG A 106 32.65 19.99 -5.44
CA ARG A 106 33.14 18.86 -6.24
C ARG A 106 33.87 17.91 -5.30
N ARG A 107 33.69 16.60 -5.54
CA ARG A 107 34.35 15.41 -4.95
C ARG A 107 33.68 14.80 -3.72
N THR A 108 32.93 13.72 -3.94
CA THR A 108 33.37 12.33 -3.66
C THR A 108 32.23 11.34 -3.96
N GLY A 109 32.54 10.27 -4.71
CA GLY A 109 31.63 9.14 -4.95
C GLY A 109 30.88 9.15 -6.28
N ASP A 110 31.61 9.10 -7.41
CA ASP A 110 31.03 8.84 -8.72
C ASP A 110 30.70 7.34 -8.84
N PHE A 111 29.57 6.92 -8.24
CA PHE A 111 28.90 5.71 -8.73
C PHE A 111 28.53 5.99 -10.19
N SER A 112 29.05 5.19 -11.12
CA SER A 112 28.85 5.38 -12.55
C SER A 112 27.37 5.53 -12.84
N ASN A 113 26.95 6.67 -13.39
CA ASN A 113 25.53 6.97 -13.58
C ASN A 113 24.85 5.89 -14.44
N SER A 114 25.60 5.20 -15.31
CA SER A 114 25.12 4.06 -16.10
C SER A 114 24.77 2.83 -15.25
N GLU A 115 25.53 2.55 -14.20
CA GLU A 115 25.30 1.43 -13.29
C GLU A 115 24.05 1.68 -12.44
N ALA A 116 23.87 2.90 -11.93
CA ALA A 116 22.66 3.27 -11.19
C ALA A 116 21.39 3.22 -12.06
N ILE A 117 21.50 3.63 -13.33
CA ILE A 117 20.40 3.54 -14.30
C ILE A 117 20.10 2.07 -14.63
N SER A 118 21.13 1.26 -14.89
CA SER A 118 21.00 -0.17 -15.16
C SER A 118 20.34 -0.92 -14.00
N MET A 119 20.77 -0.66 -12.77
CA MET A 119 20.15 -1.20 -11.56
C MET A 119 18.68 -0.78 -11.43
N GLY A 120 18.36 0.51 -11.67
CA GLY A 120 16.99 1.01 -11.63
C GLY A 120 16.08 0.35 -12.67
N ILE A 121 16.58 0.12 -13.88
CA ILE A 121 15.85 -0.60 -14.94
C ILE A 121 15.65 -2.07 -14.55
N LYS A 122 16.69 -2.74 -14.05
CA LYS A 122 16.62 -4.15 -13.61
C LYS A 122 15.63 -4.34 -12.47
N GLU A 123 15.60 -3.44 -11.49
CA GLU A 123 14.59 -3.44 -10.43
C GLU A 123 13.19 -3.18 -10.98
N THR A 124 13.04 -2.24 -11.91
CA THR A 124 11.75 -1.93 -12.54
C THR A 124 11.19 -3.14 -13.28
N LEU A 125 12.04 -3.83 -14.05
CA LEU A 125 11.67 -5.05 -14.77
C LEU A 125 11.27 -6.18 -13.82
N ARG A 126 12.04 -6.40 -12.73
CA ARG A 126 11.72 -7.42 -11.72
C ARG A 126 10.38 -7.17 -11.05
N TYR A 127 10.06 -5.91 -10.71
CA TYR A 127 8.77 -5.54 -10.14
C TYR A 127 7.62 -5.65 -11.16
N GLY A 128 7.89 -5.33 -12.43
CA GLY A 128 6.97 -5.60 -13.53
C GLY A 128 6.64 -7.09 -13.64
N LEU A 129 7.68 -7.93 -13.71
CA LEU A 129 7.54 -9.39 -13.81
C LEU A 129 6.79 -9.96 -12.61
N PHE A 130 7.13 -9.51 -11.39
CA PHE A 130 6.43 -9.87 -10.17
C PHE A 130 4.91 -9.61 -10.26
N LEU A 131 4.48 -8.38 -10.54
CA LEU A 131 3.05 -8.07 -10.59
C LEU A 131 2.34 -8.65 -11.81
N GLY A 132 3.04 -8.79 -12.93
CA GLY A 132 2.51 -9.46 -14.12
C GLY A 132 2.24 -10.95 -13.86
N THR A 133 3.22 -11.68 -13.31
CA THR A 133 3.05 -13.09 -12.96
C THR A 133 2.03 -13.27 -11.84
N PHE A 134 1.98 -12.37 -10.85
CA PHE A 134 0.94 -12.37 -9.83
C PHE A 134 -0.47 -12.31 -10.45
N ALA A 135 -0.69 -11.32 -11.33
CA ALA A 135 -1.99 -11.12 -11.96
C ALA A 135 -2.38 -12.29 -12.88
N GLY A 136 -1.44 -12.75 -13.69
CA GLY A 136 -1.63 -13.90 -14.58
C GLY A 136 -1.94 -15.18 -13.82
N THR A 137 -1.17 -15.49 -12.77
CA THR A 137 -1.36 -16.70 -11.95
C THR A 137 -2.72 -16.67 -11.25
N PHE A 138 -3.11 -15.51 -10.69
CA PHE A 138 -4.41 -15.36 -10.06
C PHE A 138 -5.56 -15.67 -11.03
N VAL A 139 -5.58 -15.04 -12.20
CA VAL A 139 -6.63 -15.26 -13.21
C VAL A 139 -6.59 -16.69 -13.74
N SER A 140 -5.40 -17.26 -13.96
CA SER A 140 -5.25 -18.64 -14.44
C SER A 140 -5.82 -19.65 -13.45
N VAL A 141 -5.53 -19.48 -12.15
CA VAL A 141 -6.03 -20.37 -11.09
C VAL A 141 -7.53 -20.16 -10.87
N ASP A 142 -8.02 -18.91 -10.92
CA ASP A 142 -9.45 -18.62 -10.82
C ASP A 142 -10.23 -19.32 -11.96
N GLU A 143 -9.76 -19.18 -13.20
CA GLU A 143 -10.39 -19.78 -14.38
C GLU A 143 -10.29 -21.31 -14.39
N ALA A 144 -9.14 -21.88 -13.98
CA ALA A 144 -8.97 -23.33 -13.87
C ALA A 144 -9.91 -23.93 -12.81
N ILE A 145 -10.14 -23.26 -11.69
CA ILE A 145 -11.10 -23.73 -10.68
C ILE A 145 -12.53 -23.59 -11.19
N CYS A 146 -12.83 -22.53 -11.94
CA CYS A 146 -14.14 -22.37 -12.61
C CYS A 146 -14.44 -23.50 -13.58
N SER A 147 -13.45 -23.91 -14.39
CA SER A 147 -13.63 -24.98 -15.39
C SER A 147 -13.74 -26.36 -14.76
N LEU A 148 -13.01 -26.63 -13.67
CA LEU A 148 -12.99 -27.94 -13.01
C LEU A 148 -14.18 -28.20 -12.08
N VAL A 149 -14.63 -27.19 -11.33
CA VAL A 149 -15.64 -27.35 -10.24
C VAL A 149 -16.98 -26.71 -10.59
N GLY A 150 -17.05 -25.98 -11.71
CA GLY A 150 -18.26 -25.29 -12.14
C GLY A 150 -18.55 -23.98 -11.37
N HIS A 151 -19.53 -23.23 -11.89
CA HIS A 151 -19.92 -21.88 -11.43
C HIS A 151 -20.78 -21.90 -10.15
N GLN A 152 -20.53 -22.83 -9.24
CA GLN A 152 -21.37 -23.01 -8.06
C GLN A 152 -21.12 -21.92 -6.99
N ARG A 153 -22.19 -21.56 -6.27
CA ARG A 153 -22.17 -20.48 -5.26
C ARG A 153 -21.16 -20.68 -4.13
N GLN A 154 -20.87 -21.94 -3.81
CA GLN A 154 -19.91 -22.31 -2.78
C GLN A 154 -18.46 -22.13 -3.28
N THR A 155 -18.17 -22.45 -4.54
CA THR A 155 -16.81 -22.34 -5.11
C THR A 155 -16.35 -20.89 -5.19
N ALA A 156 -17.25 -19.95 -5.49
CA ALA A 156 -16.94 -18.52 -5.51
C ALA A 156 -16.40 -17.97 -4.16
N LYS A 157 -16.73 -18.60 -3.02
CA LYS A 157 -16.31 -18.12 -1.69
C LYS A 157 -14.82 -18.34 -1.44
N TRP A 158 -14.28 -19.52 -1.76
CA TRP A 158 -12.88 -19.87 -1.47
C TRP A 158 -11.96 -19.80 -2.68
N ARG A 159 -12.49 -19.78 -3.90
CA ARG A 159 -11.67 -19.74 -5.13
C ARG A 159 -10.72 -18.54 -5.18
N ALA A 160 -11.23 -17.33 -4.97
CA ALA A 160 -10.41 -16.12 -4.96
C ALA A 160 -9.36 -16.13 -3.82
N LEU A 161 -9.69 -16.75 -2.69
CA LEU A 161 -8.76 -16.93 -1.57
C LEU A 161 -7.60 -17.86 -1.99
N PHE A 162 -7.92 -19.02 -2.57
CA PHE A 162 -6.93 -19.99 -3.03
C PHE A 162 -6.09 -19.45 -4.19
N ALA A 163 -6.71 -18.82 -5.19
CA ALA A 163 -6.01 -18.19 -6.30
C ALA A 163 -5.05 -17.09 -5.81
N GLY A 164 -5.45 -16.29 -4.82
CA GLY A 164 -4.59 -15.27 -4.20
C GLY A 164 -3.42 -15.88 -3.40
N LEU A 165 -3.62 -17.05 -2.80
CA LEU A 165 -2.58 -17.80 -2.08
C LEU A 165 -1.55 -18.39 -3.06
N VAL A 166 -2.00 -19.00 -4.16
CA VAL A 166 -1.15 -19.60 -5.20
C VAL A 166 -0.42 -18.53 -6.01
N ALA A 167 -1.00 -17.33 -6.17
CA ALA A 167 -0.33 -16.21 -6.83
C ALA A 167 0.77 -15.57 -5.95
N GLY A 168 0.68 -15.67 -4.62
CA GLY A 168 1.61 -15.04 -3.67
C GLY A 168 3.11 -15.33 -3.88
N PRO A 169 3.52 -16.59 -4.16
CA PRO A 169 4.91 -16.95 -4.47
C PRO A 169 5.56 -16.17 -5.63
N SER A 170 4.79 -15.51 -6.50
CA SER A 170 5.30 -14.60 -7.53
C SER A 170 6.25 -13.53 -6.98
N MET A 171 6.16 -13.17 -5.69
CA MET A 171 7.08 -12.23 -5.04
C MET A 171 8.55 -12.69 -5.10
N LEU A 172 8.84 -13.98 -5.26
CA LEU A 172 10.21 -14.48 -5.44
C LEU A 172 10.91 -13.89 -6.68
N LEU A 173 10.15 -13.45 -7.69
CA LEU A 173 10.67 -12.85 -8.92
C LEU A 173 11.32 -11.48 -8.68
N THR A 174 11.06 -10.85 -7.53
CA THR A 174 11.74 -9.61 -7.13
C THR A 174 13.24 -9.83 -6.83
N GLY A 175 13.63 -11.07 -6.51
CA GLY A 175 15.02 -11.48 -6.32
C GLY A 175 15.17 -12.60 -5.28
N PRO A 176 16.10 -13.54 -5.48
CA PRO A 176 16.32 -14.65 -4.55
C PRO A 176 16.86 -14.19 -3.18
N ASN A 177 17.69 -13.13 -3.17
CA ASN A 177 18.35 -12.61 -1.97
C ASN A 177 17.71 -11.32 -1.42
N THR A 178 16.62 -10.84 -2.02
CA THR A 178 15.92 -9.62 -1.57
C THR A 178 14.68 -9.99 -0.77
N THR A 179 14.72 -9.75 0.53
CA THR A 179 13.56 -9.91 1.40
C THR A 179 12.73 -8.64 1.40
N HIS A 180 11.44 -8.76 1.11
CA HIS A 180 10.51 -7.63 1.11
C HIS A 180 9.60 -7.63 2.34
N THR A 181 10.17 -7.93 3.51
CA THR A 181 9.46 -8.03 4.81
C THR A 181 8.59 -6.82 5.09
N SER A 182 9.14 -5.62 4.90
CA SER A 182 8.42 -4.36 5.08
C SER A 182 7.16 -4.24 4.21
N LEU A 183 7.24 -4.69 2.95
CA LEU A 183 6.11 -4.67 2.03
C LEU A 183 5.11 -5.75 2.43
N ALA A 184 5.57 -6.97 2.72
CA ALA A 184 4.72 -8.08 3.12
C ALA A 184 3.91 -7.76 4.38
N VAL A 185 4.54 -7.23 5.43
CA VAL A 185 3.87 -6.81 6.67
C VAL A 185 2.87 -5.68 6.40
N TYR A 186 3.21 -4.72 5.55
CA TYR A 186 2.28 -3.65 5.18
C TYR A 186 1.05 -4.18 4.42
N ILE A 187 1.23 -5.09 3.46
CA ILE A 187 0.13 -5.74 2.74
C ILE A 187 -0.70 -6.61 3.70
N LEU A 188 -0.09 -7.26 4.69
CA LEU A 188 -0.81 -7.97 5.75
C LEU A 188 -1.68 -7.05 6.58
N MET A 189 -1.17 -5.89 6.99
CA MET A 189 -1.96 -4.91 7.75
C MET A 189 -3.13 -4.38 6.91
N ARG A 190 -2.92 -4.16 5.61
CA ARG A 190 -4.01 -3.81 4.67
C ARG A 190 -5.05 -4.93 4.57
N ALA A 191 -4.59 -6.17 4.43
CA ALA A 191 -5.45 -7.35 4.39
C ALA A 191 -6.30 -7.48 5.67
N ALA A 192 -5.69 -7.31 6.84
CA ALA A 192 -6.38 -7.38 8.13
C ALA A 192 -7.46 -6.29 8.27
N VAL A 193 -7.20 -5.06 7.82
CA VAL A 193 -8.20 -3.97 7.83
C VAL A 193 -9.34 -4.22 6.84
N LEU A 194 -9.06 -4.81 5.68
CA LEU A 194 -10.11 -5.19 4.74
C LEU A 194 -10.94 -6.35 5.28
N ALA A 195 -10.29 -7.36 5.83
CA ALA A 195 -10.94 -8.51 6.45
C ALA A 195 -11.83 -8.08 7.63
N SER A 196 -11.37 -7.18 8.48
CA SER A 196 -12.18 -6.70 9.60
C SER A 196 -13.42 -5.93 9.13
N ARG A 197 -13.31 -5.10 8.11
CA ARG A 197 -14.46 -4.41 7.49
C ARG A 197 -15.46 -5.37 6.86
N CYS A 198 -14.99 -6.44 6.22
CA CYS A 198 -15.87 -7.51 5.73
C CYS A 198 -16.53 -8.26 6.90
N GLY A 199 -15.76 -8.55 7.95
CA GLY A 199 -16.22 -9.24 9.16
C GLY A 199 -17.29 -8.47 9.94
N ILE A 200 -17.21 -7.13 9.96
CA ILE A 200 -18.22 -6.26 10.58
C ILE A 200 -19.60 -6.41 9.92
N LYS A 201 -19.64 -6.61 8.59
CA LYS A 201 -20.89 -6.83 7.86
C LYS A 201 -21.43 -8.25 8.02
N SER A 202 -20.59 -9.20 8.41
CA SER A 202 -21.00 -10.58 8.60
C SER A 202 -21.81 -10.74 9.90
N LYS A 203 -22.97 -11.41 9.84
CA LYS A 203 -23.80 -11.73 11.01
C LYS A 203 -23.02 -12.51 12.11
N ARG A 204 -22.06 -13.36 11.73
CA ARG A 204 -21.27 -14.19 12.66
C ARG A 204 -20.10 -13.46 13.32
N PHE A 205 -19.37 -12.63 12.56
CA PHE A 205 -18.16 -11.95 13.04
C PHE A 205 -18.40 -10.50 13.45
N GLY A 206 -19.60 -9.95 13.20
CA GLY A 206 -19.94 -8.56 13.51
C GLY A 206 -19.74 -8.20 14.99
N SER A 207 -20.08 -9.11 15.91
CA SER A 207 -19.90 -8.86 17.35
C SER A 207 -18.43 -8.76 17.77
N ILE A 208 -17.56 -9.62 17.21
CA ILE A 208 -16.12 -9.66 17.55
C ILE A 208 -15.36 -8.50 16.91
N CYS A 209 -15.78 -8.06 15.71
CA CYS A 209 -15.09 -6.99 14.98
C CYS A 209 -15.64 -5.57 15.26
N LYS A 210 -16.77 -5.44 15.97
CA LYS A 210 -17.32 -4.16 16.46
C LYS A 210 -16.32 -3.27 17.23
N PRO A 211 -15.53 -3.75 18.21
CA PRO A 211 -14.54 -2.92 18.90
C PRO A 211 -13.47 -2.34 17.95
N LEU A 212 -13.26 -2.95 16.78
CA LEU A 212 -12.33 -2.45 15.77
C LEU A 212 -12.88 -1.27 14.95
N THR A 213 -14.16 -0.92 15.10
CA THR A 213 -14.81 0.24 14.46
C THR A 213 -14.71 1.54 15.25
N TRP A 214 -13.88 1.56 16.31
CA TRP A 214 -13.75 2.75 17.14
C TRP A 214 -13.46 4.01 16.31
N GLU A 215 -14.22 5.07 16.54
CA GLU A 215 -14.18 6.30 15.74
C GLU A 215 -12.77 6.91 15.66
N HIS A 216 -11.97 6.72 16.72
CA HIS A 216 -10.60 7.20 16.84
C HIS A 216 -9.57 6.07 16.83
N GLY A 217 -9.92 4.91 16.27
CA GLY A 217 -9.02 3.77 16.13
C GLY A 217 -7.76 4.10 15.33
N ASP A 218 -7.85 5.02 14.36
CA ASP A 218 -6.67 5.53 13.64
C ASP A 218 -5.68 6.24 14.56
N LEU A 219 -6.14 7.12 15.46
CA LEU A 219 -5.30 7.79 16.44
C LEU A 219 -4.69 6.81 17.44
N PHE A 220 -5.47 5.85 17.92
CA PHE A 220 -4.96 4.83 18.85
C PHE A 220 -3.90 3.94 18.21
N LEU A 221 -4.13 3.46 16.98
CA LEU A 221 -3.14 2.70 16.22
C LEU A 221 -1.87 3.52 16.01
N MET A 222 -1.99 4.83 15.75
CA MET A 222 -0.85 5.72 15.68
C MET A 222 -0.12 5.79 17.03
N CYS A 223 -0.80 6.05 18.15
CA CYS A 223 -0.17 6.11 19.48
C CYS A 223 0.58 4.82 19.83
N LEU A 224 -0.03 3.66 19.58
CA LEU A 224 0.59 2.35 19.77
C LEU A 224 1.83 2.19 18.90
N SER A 225 1.74 2.57 17.62
CA SER A 225 2.86 2.50 16.68
C SER A 225 4.00 3.43 17.09
N SER A 226 3.68 4.65 17.52
CA SER A 226 4.65 5.65 17.96
C SER A 226 5.42 5.20 19.19
N SER A 227 4.73 4.59 20.16
CA SER A 227 5.35 4.03 21.36
C SER A 227 6.45 3.05 21.00
N GLN A 228 6.18 2.09 20.10
CA GLN A 228 7.18 1.13 19.65
C GLN A 228 8.27 1.77 18.78
N ILE A 229 7.91 2.58 17.79
CA ILE A 229 8.86 3.17 16.83
C ILE A 229 9.83 4.13 17.53
N LEU A 230 9.33 5.02 18.37
CA LEU A 230 10.16 6.04 19.03
C LEU A 230 10.99 5.42 20.15
N SER A 231 10.47 4.39 20.84
CA SER A 231 11.29 3.60 21.78
C SER A 231 12.41 2.86 21.04
N ALA A 232 12.12 2.24 19.91
CA ALA A 232 13.13 1.64 19.06
C ALA A 232 14.14 2.68 18.54
N TYR A 233 13.68 3.87 18.17
CA TYR A 233 14.56 4.96 17.74
C TYR A 233 15.56 5.39 18.82
N ILE A 234 15.14 5.47 20.07
CA ILE A 234 16.00 5.88 21.19
C ILE A 234 16.87 4.70 21.66
N LEU A 235 16.29 3.52 21.85
CA LEU A 235 16.95 2.39 22.52
C LEU A 235 17.68 1.45 21.55
N LYS A 236 17.17 1.28 20.31
CA LYS A 236 17.66 0.26 19.37
C LYS A 236 17.33 0.57 17.90
N GLN A 237 18.04 1.54 17.33
CA GLN A 237 17.82 1.98 15.95
C GLN A 237 18.00 0.89 14.90
N GLU A 238 18.84 -0.12 15.18
CA GLU A 238 19.10 -1.21 14.23
C GLU A 238 17.88 -2.12 14.00
N SER A 239 16.88 -2.07 14.88
CA SER A 239 15.61 -2.78 14.67
C SER A 239 14.75 -2.16 13.56
N LEU A 240 15.09 -0.96 13.10
CA LEU A 240 14.33 -0.22 12.10
C LEU A 240 15.03 -0.29 10.72
N PRO A 241 14.27 -0.33 9.62
CA PRO A 241 14.84 -0.30 8.27
C PRO A 241 15.72 0.94 8.05
N SER A 242 16.82 0.78 7.31
CA SER A 242 17.83 1.83 7.10
C SER A 242 17.27 3.15 6.54
N SER A 243 16.35 3.08 5.57
CA SER A 243 15.69 4.26 4.99
C SER A 243 14.82 4.99 6.03
N TYR A 244 14.17 4.24 6.91
CA TYR A 244 13.33 4.79 7.97
C TYR A 244 14.17 5.34 9.13
N LYS A 245 15.27 4.67 9.49
CA LYS A 245 16.29 5.17 10.43
C LYS A 245 16.85 6.53 9.97
N SER A 246 17.18 6.67 8.68
CA SER A 246 17.63 7.95 8.11
C SER A 246 16.57 9.05 8.22
N PHE A 247 15.30 8.71 7.94
CA PHE A 247 14.19 9.63 8.12
C PHE A 247 14.04 10.08 9.58
N LEU A 248 14.07 9.15 10.52
CA LEU A 248 13.96 9.45 11.95
C LEU A 248 15.14 10.27 12.47
N ASN A 249 16.37 9.98 12.05
CA ASN A 249 17.53 10.79 12.42
C ASN A 249 17.41 12.24 11.91
N LYS A 250 16.94 12.41 10.68
CA LYS A 250 16.73 13.74 10.10
C LYS A 250 15.64 14.54 10.83
N HIS A 251 14.50 13.91 11.14
CA HIS A 251 13.37 14.62 11.76
C HIS A 251 13.45 14.69 13.29
N GLY A 252 14.05 13.69 13.93
CA GLY A 252 14.36 13.65 15.35
C GLY A 252 15.37 14.73 15.74
N GLY A 253 16.25 15.13 14.83
CA GLY A 253 17.07 16.35 14.95
C GLY A 253 18.02 16.35 16.14
N LYS A 254 18.48 15.16 16.56
CA LYS A 254 19.47 14.95 17.61
C LYS A 254 20.67 14.20 17.07
N ASP A 255 21.84 14.51 17.63
CA ASP A 255 23.06 13.77 17.35
C ASP A 255 22.97 12.34 17.90
N LEU A 256 23.63 11.39 17.24
CA LEU A 256 23.64 9.99 17.67
C LEU A 256 24.27 9.83 19.05
N SER A 257 25.22 10.69 19.43
CA SER A 257 25.85 10.67 20.76
C SER A 257 24.85 10.98 21.86
N ILE A 258 23.90 11.90 21.61
CA ILE A 258 22.83 12.25 22.56
C ILE A 258 21.89 11.05 22.73
N LEU A 259 21.50 10.40 21.63
CA LEU A 259 20.63 9.23 21.66
C LEU A 259 21.29 8.05 22.41
N GLN A 260 22.59 7.83 22.20
CA GLN A 260 23.35 6.84 22.95
C GLN A 260 23.42 7.18 24.44
N GLY A 261 23.60 8.46 24.80
CA GLY A 261 23.56 8.89 26.21
C GLY A 261 22.21 8.64 26.88
N ILE A 262 21.09 8.93 26.18
CA ILE A 262 19.74 8.63 26.68
C ILE A 262 19.55 7.12 26.84
N LYS A 263 20.05 6.32 25.91
CA LYS A 263 19.99 4.85 25.97
C LYS A 263 20.78 4.29 27.15
N ASP A 264 22.00 4.78 27.38
CA ASP A 264 22.85 4.36 28.49
C ASP A 264 22.13 4.63 29.82
N LEU A 265 21.59 5.85 29.97
CA LEU A 265 20.80 6.25 31.14
C LEU A 265 19.54 5.37 31.32
N ALA A 266 18.72 5.21 30.28
CA ALA A 266 17.49 4.42 30.33
C ALA A 266 17.74 2.94 30.63
N SER A 267 18.93 2.42 30.30
CA SER A 267 19.35 1.05 30.54
C SER A 267 20.11 0.88 31.87
N ALA A 268 20.21 1.92 32.69
CA ALA A 268 21.00 1.96 33.93
C ALA A 268 22.47 1.54 33.72
N LYS A 269 23.06 1.88 32.57
CA LYS A 269 24.47 1.64 32.25
C LYS A 269 25.29 2.90 32.54
N PRO A 270 26.56 2.76 32.96
CA PRO A 270 27.43 3.93 33.11
C PRO A 270 27.60 4.64 31.77
N PHE A 271 27.61 5.96 31.80
CA PHE A 271 27.71 6.74 30.57
C PHE A 271 29.05 6.49 29.86
N THR A 272 28.98 6.09 28.59
CA THR A 272 30.18 5.83 27.79
C THR A 272 30.67 7.05 27.02
N ASN A 273 29.77 8.01 26.72
CA ASN A 273 29.99 9.01 25.68
C ASN A 273 29.64 10.47 26.08
N LEU A 274 29.66 10.84 27.37
CA LEU A 274 29.35 12.23 27.80
C LEU A 274 30.23 13.28 27.11
N ARG A 275 31.54 13.01 27.00
CA ARG A 275 32.49 13.92 26.33
C ARG A 275 32.14 14.17 24.86
N ALA A 276 31.57 13.19 24.17
CA ALA A 276 31.14 13.34 22.77
C ALA A 276 29.93 14.29 22.68
N ILE A 277 29.02 14.21 23.64
CA ILE A 277 27.86 15.12 23.74
C ILE A 277 28.32 16.55 24.04
N GLU A 278 29.23 16.73 25.01
CA GLU A 278 29.80 18.04 25.33
C GLU A 278 30.53 18.65 24.13
N LYS A 279 31.33 17.84 23.42
CA LYS A 279 31.99 18.26 22.17
C LYS A 279 31.00 18.67 21.09
N HIS A 280 29.88 17.94 20.96
CA HIS A 280 28.82 18.27 20.00
C HIS A 280 28.23 19.65 20.31
N TYR A 281 27.82 19.90 21.56
CA TYR A 281 27.28 21.21 21.93
C TYR A 281 28.29 22.34 21.77
N LYS A 282 29.57 22.10 22.10
CA LYS A 282 30.65 23.07 21.88
C LYS A 282 30.82 23.42 20.40
N SER A 283 30.64 22.46 19.49
CA SER A 283 30.67 22.71 18.04
C SER A 283 29.50 23.57 17.53
N VAL A 284 28.40 23.58 18.27
CA VAL A 284 27.20 24.41 18.00
C VAL A 284 27.26 25.75 18.77
N GLY A 285 28.37 26.02 19.48
CA GLY A 285 28.60 27.26 20.22
C GLY A 285 27.98 27.30 21.61
N VAL A 286 27.60 26.15 22.17
CA VAL A 286 27.04 26.04 23.52
C VAL A 286 28.00 25.26 24.41
N ASP A 287 28.53 25.92 25.44
CA ASP A 287 29.39 25.25 26.42
C ASP A 287 28.52 24.66 27.55
N ILE A 288 28.51 23.34 27.66
CA ILE A 288 27.77 22.62 28.70
C ILE A 288 28.69 21.64 29.41
N LYS A 289 28.48 21.47 30.71
CA LYS A 289 29.12 20.43 31.51
C LYS A 289 28.04 19.47 31.99
N LEU A 290 28.15 18.20 31.61
CA LEU A 290 27.16 17.19 31.96
C LEU A 290 27.54 16.51 33.28
N ASP A 291 26.57 16.34 34.16
CA ASP A 291 26.75 15.59 35.41
C ASP A 291 26.70 14.08 35.14
N PRO A 292 27.76 13.31 35.47
CA PRO A 292 27.77 11.86 35.35
C PRO A 292 26.71 11.14 36.19
N ASN A 293 26.17 11.78 37.23
CA ASN A 293 25.17 11.21 38.14
C ASN A 293 23.73 11.67 37.83
N MET A 294 23.50 12.29 36.67
CA MET A 294 22.17 12.78 36.30
C MET A 294 21.14 11.65 36.19
N ARG A 295 19.97 11.84 36.78
CA ARG A 295 18.84 10.89 36.72
C ARG A 295 17.92 11.11 35.51
N ILE A 296 17.94 12.32 34.96
CA ILE A 296 17.05 12.76 33.87
C ILE A 296 17.91 13.27 32.71
N PRO A 297 17.60 12.90 31.45
CA PRO A 297 18.40 13.29 30.29
C PRO A 297 18.20 14.74 29.80
N CYS A 298 17.45 15.58 30.53
CA CYS A 298 17.05 16.92 30.07
C CYS A 298 18.25 17.83 29.76
N SER A 299 19.34 17.76 30.54
CA SER A 299 20.57 18.51 30.27
C SER A 299 21.23 18.07 28.95
N MET A 300 21.24 16.77 28.66
CA MET A 300 21.76 16.20 27.41
C MET A 300 20.88 16.55 26.20
N ILE A 301 19.57 16.69 26.37
CA ILE A 301 18.63 16.94 25.28
C ILE A 301 18.57 18.44 24.96
N HIS A 302 18.56 19.31 25.97
CA HIS A 302 18.30 20.74 25.79
C HIS A 302 19.57 21.60 25.72
N GLY A 303 20.74 21.08 26.09
CA GLY A 303 21.99 21.84 26.06
C GLY A 303 21.93 23.13 26.89
N GLY A 304 21.32 23.08 28.08
CA GLY A 304 21.18 24.24 28.97
C GLY A 304 19.95 25.11 28.74
N GLU A 305 19.15 24.88 27.68
CA GLU A 305 17.87 25.57 27.52
C GLU A 305 16.77 25.01 28.43
N SER A 306 15.74 25.82 28.71
CA SER A 306 14.55 25.33 29.39
C SER A 306 13.74 24.39 28.46
N CYS A 307 13.02 23.43 29.05
CA CYS A 307 12.25 22.43 28.31
C CYS A 307 11.22 23.07 27.35
N THR A 308 10.58 24.15 27.79
CA THR A 308 9.57 24.89 27.01
C THR A 308 10.20 25.64 25.85
N LYS A 309 11.33 26.34 26.08
CA LYS A 309 12.09 27.03 25.05
C LYS A 309 12.57 26.03 24.00
N HIS A 310 13.15 24.91 24.44
CA HIS A 310 13.60 23.85 23.55
C HIS A 310 12.46 23.26 22.70
N GLY A 311 11.30 23.01 23.30
CA GLY A 311 10.11 22.52 22.57
C GLY A 311 9.69 23.47 21.45
N LEU A 312 9.66 24.78 21.73
CA LEU A 312 9.27 25.79 20.73
C LEU A 312 10.33 25.95 19.61
N THR A 313 11.61 26.03 19.96
CA THR A 313 12.69 26.15 18.97
C THR A 313 12.77 24.91 18.10
N PHE A 314 12.66 23.72 18.70
CA PHE A 314 12.62 22.46 17.98
C PHE A 314 11.41 22.34 17.05
N PHE A 315 10.23 22.80 17.48
CA PHE A 315 9.03 22.80 16.66
C PHE A 315 9.21 23.60 15.36
N LEU A 316 9.71 24.83 15.47
CA LEU A 316 9.95 25.70 14.31
C LEU A 316 10.99 25.08 13.37
N GLN A 317 12.08 24.55 13.91
CA GLN A 317 13.09 23.87 13.10
C GLN A 317 12.55 22.60 12.44
N ALA A 318 11.74 21.81 13.16
CA ALA A 318 11.13 20.59 12.65
C ALA A 318 10.14 20.89 11.52
N TYR A 319 9.38 22.00 11.62
CA TYR A 319 8.49 22.47 10.56
C TYR A 319 9.28 22.79 9.29
N MET A 320 10.38 23.55 9.41
CA MET A 320 11.25 23.88 8.28
C MET A 320 11.91 22.63 7.67
N ARG A 321 12.29 21.63 8.48
CA ARG A 321 12.80 20.34 7.98
C ARG A 321 11.73 19.50 7.27
N ALA A 322 10.45 19.65 7.63
CA ALA A 322 9.33 18.90 7.07
C ALA A 322 8.87 19.41 5.70
N LEU A 323 8.95 20.72 5.44
CA LEU A 323 8.49 21.34 4.19
C LEU A 323 9.08 20.69 2.92
N PRO A 324 10.42 20.48 2.80
CA PRO A 324 11.01 19.89 1.59
C PRO A 324 10.58 18.44 1.31
N VAL A 325 10.03 17.74 2.32
CA VAL A 325 9.54 16.37 2.17
C VAL A 325 8.14 16.37 1.57
N TYR A 326 7.26 17.27 2.01
CA TYR A 326 5.86 17.29 1.59
C TYR A 326 5.59 18.13 0.34
N VAL A 327 6.36 19.20 0.10
CA VAL A 327 6.19 20.04 -1.11
C VAL A 327 6.19 19.19 -2.39
N PRO A 328 7.17 18.30 -2.66
CA PRO A 328 7.16 17.48 -3.87
C PRO A 328 5.96 16.53 -3.94
N VAL A 329 5.56 15.95 -2.81
CA VAL A 329 4.47 14.97 -2.73
C VAL A 329 3.11 15.58 -3.11
N TYR A 330 2.87 16.85 -2.76
CA TYR A 330 1.64 17.54 -3.13
C TYR A 330 1.74 18.23 -4.48
N LEU A 331 2.91 18.78 -4.83
CA LEU A 331 3.10 19.55 -6.04
C LEU A 331 3.17 18.67 -7.30
N ILE A 332 3.85 17.53 -7.24
CA ILE A 332 4.06 16.68 -8.42
C ILE A 332 2.74 16.09 -8.94
N PRO A 333 1.86 15.49 -8.12
CA PRO A 333 0.57 15.02 -8.61
C PRO A 333 -0.29 16.16 -9.16
N ALA A 334 -0.24 17.35 -8.55
CA ALA A 334 -0.95 18.52 -9.06
C ALA A 334 -0.45 18.91 -10.46
N LEU A 335 0.87 18.94 -10.67
CA LEU A 335 1.48 19.25 -11.96
C LEU A 335 1.22 18.20 -13.04
N ILE A 336 1.22 16.91 -12.69
CA ILE A 336 1.02 15.81 -13.66
C ILE A 336 -0.46 15.70 -14.07
N VAL A 337 -1.36 15.65 -13.08
CA VAL A 337 -2.77 15.30 -13.30
C VAL A 337 -3.59 16.52 -13.72
N HIS A 338 -3.31 17.69 -13.14
CA HIS A 338 -4.12 18.89 -13.34
C HIS A 338 -3.43 19.93 -14.24
N ARG A 339 -2.50 19.52 -15.12
CA ARG A 339 -1.75 20.46 -15.97
C ARG A 339 -2.62 21.44 -16.76
N GLN A 340 -3.77 20.97 -17.25
CA GLN A 340 -4.71 21.77 -18.04
C GLN A 340 -5.56 22.71 -17.17
N ASP A 341 -5.92 22.27 -15.96
CA ASP A 341 -6.68 23.06 -14.99
C ASP A 341 -5.81 24.09 -14.26
N LEU A 342 -4.52 23.80 -14.06
CA LEU A 342 -3.54 24.73 -13.48
C LEU A 342 -3.33 25.96 -14.35
N LEU A 343 -3.40 25.81 -15.67
CA LEU A 343 -3.32 26.92 -16.63
C LEU A 343 -4.59 27.79 -16.66
N LYS A 344 -5.73 27.26 -16.20
CA LYS A 344 -7.04 27.97 -16.23
C LYS A 344 -7.50 28.50 -14.86
N LYS A 345 -7.16 27.81 -13.76
CA LYS A 345 -7.52 28.18 -12.36
C LYS A 345 -6.34 27.96 -11.41
N GLN A 346 -5.27 28.74 -11.63
CA GLN A 346 -3.96 28.60 -10.97
C GLN A 346 -4.03 28.71 -9.42
N TYR A 347 -4.83 29.62 -8.87
CA TYR A 347 -4.81 29.95 -7.43
C TYR A 347 -5.55 28.93 -6.54
N SER A 348 -6.65 28.32 -7.00
CA SER A 348 -7.46 27.42 -6.16
C SER A 348 -6.81 26.05 -5.95
N ILE A 349 -6.18 25.49 -6.99
CA ILE A 349 -5.54 24.17 -6.91
C ILE A 349 -4.20 24.27 -6.17
N LEU A 350 -3.40 25.30 -6.46
CA LEU A 350 -2.14 25.55 -5.77
C LEU A 350 -2.37 25.88 -4.28
N GLY A 351 -3.40 26.68 -3.96
CA GLY A 351 -3.79 26.96 -2.57
C GLY A 351 -4.18 25.70 -1.80
N LYS A 352 -4.95 24.78 -2.41
CA LYS A 352 -5.29 23.48 -1.80
C LYS A 352 -4.05 22.59 -1.57
N GLY A 353 -3.10 22.60 -2.51
CA GLY A 353 -1.83 21.89 -2.39
C GLY A 353 -0.92 22.47 -1.29
N LEU A 354 -0.82 23.80 -1.22
CA LEU A 354 -0.05 24.51 -0.20
C LEU A 354 -0.66 24.30 1.19
N PHE A 355 -1.98 24.40 1.33
CA PHE A 355 -2.68 24.10 2.58
C PHE A 355 -2.46 22.63 3.00
N GLY A 356 -2.52 21.69 2.05
CA GLY A 356 -2.18 20.29 2.30
C GLY A 356 -0.75 20.10 2.79
N THR A 357 0.20 20.83 2.21
CA THR A 357 1.62 20.81 2.58
C THR A 357 1.86 21.40 3.96
N ALA A 358 1.25 22.54 4.25
CA ALA A 358 1.32 23.20 5.55
C ALA A 358 0.74 22.31 6.65
N ARG A 359 -0.46 21.75 6.44
CA ARG A 359 -1.11 20.80 7.37
C ARG A 359 -0.24 19.56 7.63
N SER A 360 0.34 18.97 6.59
CA SER A 360 1.21 17.79 6.72
C SER A 360 2.51 18.10 7.47
N SER A 361 3.10 19.27 7.20
CA SER A 361 4.33 19.72 7.85
C SER A 361 4.07 20.06 9.31
N LEU A 362 2.91 20.63 9.61
CA LEU A 362 2.43 20.86 10.97
C LEU A 362 2.25 19.54 11.71
N PHE A 363 1.57 18.56 11.12
CA PHE A 363 1.46 17.21 11.69
C PHE A 363 2.83 16.63 12.05
N LEU A 364 3.78 16.59 11.09
CA LEU A 364 5.08 15.97 11.32
C LEU A 364 5.93 16.70 12.36
N SER A 365 5.89 18.04 12.36
CA SER A 365 6.60 18.86 13.35
C SER A 365 6.01 18.72 14.74
N THR A 366 4.68 18.74 14.89
CA THR A 366 4.01 18.46 16.17
C THR A 366 4.32 17.05 16.65
N TYR A 367 4.29 16.04 15.77
CA TYR A 367 4.65 14.66 16.11
C TYR A 367 6.06 14.57 16.71
N CYS A 368 7.08 15.10 16.01
CA CYS A 368 8.46 15.04 16.48
C CYS A 368 8.69 15.86 17.75
N THR A 369 8.06 17.04 17.85
CA THR A 369 8.21 17.91 19.03
C THR A 369 7.55 17.28 20.25
N SER A 370 6.33 16.75 20.08
CA SER A 370 5.59 16.10 21.16
C SER A 370 6.35 14.90 21.71
N ALA A 371 7.11 14.16 20.90
CA ALA A 371 7.98 13.07 21.37
C ALA A 371 8.98 13.55 22.42
N TRP A 372 9.70 14.64 22.14
CA TRP A 372 10.63 15.20 23.12
C TRP A 372 9.91 15.80 24.32
N VAL A 373 8.85 16.58 24.10
CA VAL A 373 8.11 17.23 25.20
C VAL A 373 7.50 16.21 26.17
N TRP A 374 6.85 15.16 25.67
CA TRP A 374 6.26 14.13 26.52
C TRP A 374 7.32 13.32 27.27
N THR A 375 8.44 12.97 26.63
CA THR A 375 9.56 12.29 27.33
C THR A 375 10.15 13.15 28.44
N CYS A 376 10.42 14.43 28.17
CA CYS A 376 10.93 15.34 29.20
C CYS A 376 9.93 15.56 30.33
N LEU A 377 8.63 15.67 30.03
CA LEU A 377 7.58 15.81 31.04
C LEU A 377 7.55 14.58 31.95
N LEU A 378 7.48 13.37 31.40
CA LEU A 378 7.35 12.14 32.18
C LEU A 378 8.61 11.83 32.99
N PHE A 379 9.80 12.03 32.43
CA PHE A 379 11.05 11.84 33.18
C PHE A 379 11.20 12.84 34.32
N ARG A 380 10.71 14.08 34.15
CA ARG A 380 10.73 15.10 35.21
C ARG A 380 9.72 14.81 36.31
N THR A 381 8.51 14.36 35.95
CA THR A 381 7.48 14.06 36.96
C THR A 381 7.81 12.85 37.81
N LEU A 382 8.57 11.88 37.26
CA LEU A 382 8.91 10.63 37.94
C LEU A 382 10.37 10.55 38.42
N ASP A 383 11.15 11.62 38.22
CA ASP A 383 12.59 11.73 38.53
C ASP A 383 13.45 10.52 38.09
N THR A 384 13.03 9.86 37.00
CA THR A 384 13.64 8.61 36.54
C THR A 384 13.60 8.52 35.03
N CYS A 385 14.57 7.80 34.47
CA CYS A 385 14.62 7.45 33.06
C CYS A 385 14.81 5.94 32.95
N ASN A 386 13.77 5.23 32.52
CA ASN A 386 13.77 3.78 32.39
C ASN A 386 13.18 3.38 31.04
N ILE A 387 13.53 2.20 30.53
CA ILE A 387 13.03 1.66 29.25
C ILE A 387 11.48 1.70 29.15
N PRO A 388 10.69 1.21 30.13
CA PRO A 388 9.23 1.27 30.03
C PRO A 388 8.70 2.70 29.98
N LEU A 389 9.38 3.62 30.66
CA LEU A 389 8.97 5.01 30.71
C LEU A 389 9.17 5.73 29.38
N VAL A 390 10.22 5.37 28.62
CA VAL A 390 10.40 5.82 27.23
C VAL A 390 9.20 5.41 26.37
N ALA A 391 8.73 4.16 26.53
CA ALA A 391 7.59 3.64 25.77
C ALA A 391 6.26 4.33 26.13
N ILE A 392 6.02 4.55 27.42
CA ILE A 392 4.82 5.25 27.89
C ILE A 392 4.84 6.71 27.44
N ALA A 393 5.99 7.39 27.57
CA ALA A 393 6.10 8.79 27.20
C ALA A 393 5.95 9.04 25.69
N THR A 394 6.33 8.08 24.86
CA THR A 394 6.21 8.20 23.40
C THR A 394 4.83 7.82 22.87
N PHE A 395 3.97 7.19 23.67
CA PHE A 395 2.60 6.85 23.29
C PHE A 395 1.71 8.05 22.90
N PRO A 396 1.57 9.12 23.71
CA PRO A 396 0.67 10.25 23.40
C PRO A 396 1.08 11.07 22.17
N THR A 397 2.30 10.88 21.66
CA THR A 397 2.78 11.55 20.44
C THR A 397 1.93 11.24 19.21
N GLY A 398 1.30 10.06 19.16
CA GLY A 398 0.41 9.67 18.07
C GLY A 398 -0.83 10.56 17.92
N LEU A 399 -1.23 11.26 18.99
CA LEU A 399 -2.36 12.20 18.96
C LEU A 399 -2.14 13.36 17.97
N ALA A 400 -0.88 13.69 17.66
CA ALA A 400 -0.54 14.68 16.63
C ALA A 400 -1.20 14.34 15.28
N LEU A 401 -1.50 13.07 15.00
CA LEU A 401 -2.18 12.63 13.78
C LEU A 401 -3.58 13.25 13.60
N ALA A 402 -4.20 13.76 14.68
CA ALA A 402 -5.45 14.52 14.58
C ALA A 402 -5.31 15.77 13.68
N ILE A 403 -4.10 16.32 13.55
CA ILE A 403 -3.81 17.43 12.64
C ILE A 403 -3.99 17.02 11.19
N GLU A 404 -3.90 15.73 10.83
CA GLU A 404 -3.94 15.27 9.44
C GLU A 404 -5.37 14.97 8.97
N LYS A 405 -5.63 14.93 7.66
CA LYS A 405 -6.98 14.72 7.11
C LYS A 405 -7.46 13.29 7.42
N LYS A 406 -8.73 13.11 7.82
CA LYS A 406 -9.32 11.80 8.21
C LYS A 406 -9.06 10.68 7.18
N SER A 407 -9.11 11.00 5.88
CA SER A 407 -8.81 10.03 4.82
C SER A 407 -7.37 9.50 4.83
N ARG A 408 -6.40 10.30 5.27
CA ARG A 408 -4.97 9.96 5.29
C ARG A 408 -4.52 9.38 6.63
N ARG A 409 -5.20 9.72 7.75
CA ARG A 409 -4.84 9.25 9.09
C ARG A 409 -4.68 7.74 9.18
N ILE A 410 -5.66 6.98 8.69
CA ILE A 410 -5.59 5.51 8.70
C ILE A 410 -4.45 4.98 7.80
N GLU A 411 -4.15 5.63 6.68
CA GLU A 411 -3.06 5.18 5.80
C GLU A 411 -1.68 5.38 6.45
N ILE A 412 -1.50 6.52 7.13
CA ILE A 412 -0.28 6.80 7.90
C ILE A 412 -0.17 5.84 9.08
N SER A 413 -1.27 5.64 9.83
CA SER A 413 -1.30 4.77 11.00
C SER A 413 -0.95 3.33 10.65
N LEU A 414 -1.51 2.79 9.56
CA LEU A 414 -1.19 1.44 9.09
C LEU A 414 0.24 1.31 8.60
N TYR A 415 0.77 2.35 7.93
CA TYR A 415 2.17 2.37 7.54
C TYR A 415 3.09 2.34 8.76
N CYS A 416 2.83 3.19 9.76
CA CYS A 416 3.57 3.20 11.02
C CYS A 416 3.41 1.88 11.78
N LEU A 417 2.21 1.31 11.86
CA LEU A 417 1.97 0.04 12.53
C LEU A 417 2.79 -1.10 11.91
N ALA A 418 2.86 -1.16 10.57
CA ALA A 418 3.70 -2.15 9.90
C ALA A 418 5.18 -2.02 10.30
N ARG A 419 5.69 -0.78 10.45
CA ARG A 419 7.06 -0.51 10.94
C ARG A 419 7.26 -0.84 12.41
N ALA A 420 6.26 -0.55 13.23
CA ALA A 420 6.26 -0.89 14.65
C ALA A 420 6.34 -2.41 14.84
N ILE A 421 5.52 -3.17 14.11
CA ILE A 421 5.51 -4.64 14.15
C ILE A 421 6.85 -5.22 13.70
N GLU A 422 7.40 -4.74 12.57
CA GLU A 422 8.72 -5.17 12.06
C GLU A 422 9.83 -4.94 13.11
N SER A 423 9.85 -3.75 13.73
CA SER A 423 10.80 -3.42 14.80
C SER A 423 10.60 -4.26 16.07
N PHE A 424 9.34 -4.51 16.44
CA PHE A 424 8.98 -5.32 17.61
C PHE A 424 9.47 -6.77 17.44
N PHE A 425 9.16 -7.41 16.31
CA PHE A 425 9.62 -8.78 16.05
C PHE A 425 11.14 -8.89 15.97
N THR A 426 11.80 -7.91 15.38
CA THR A 426 13.28 -7.85 15.33
C THR A 426 13.85 -7.75 16.76
N SER A 427 13.27 -6.87 17.57
CA SER A 427 13.67 -6.70 18.97
C SER A 427 13.44 -7.96 19.82
N MET A 428 12.29 -8.62 19.65
CA MET A 428 11.93 -9.88 20.33
C MET A 428 12.84 -11.04 19.91
N THR A 429 13.22 -11.09 18.63
CA THR A 429 14.12 -12.13 18.10
C THR A 429 15.52 -11.99 18.70
N GLU A 430 16.04 -10.75 18.72
CA GLU A 430 17.35 -10.48 19.30
C GLU A 430 17.39 -10.63 20.82
N ALA A 431 16.26 -10.38 21.50
CA ALA A 431 16.13 -10.66 22.93
C ALA A 431 16.02 -12.17 23.26
N GLY A 432 15.94 -13.03 22.24
CA GLY A 432 15.90 -14.48 22.41
C GLY A 432 14.50 -15.05 22.70
N TYR A 433 13.45 -14.22 22.76
CA TYR A 433 12.08 -14.67 23.02
C TYR A 433 11.47 -15.42 21.84
N ILE A 434 11.83 -15.03 20.61
CA ILE A 434 11.32 -15.65 19.39
C ILE A 434 12.51 -16.18 18.61
N ARG A 435 12.55 -17.49 18.35
CA ARG A 435 13.51 -18.08 17.41
C ARG A 435 12.83 -18.21 16.06
N PRO A 436 13.24 -17.45 15.03
CA PRO A 436 12.67 -17.63 13.70
C PRO A 436 12.94 -19.07 13.25
N PRO A 437 11.92 -19.82 12.82
CA PRO A 437 12.10 -21.18 12.38
C PRO A 437 13.03 -21.17 11.15
N LYS A 438 14.15 -21.88 11.23
CA LYS A 438 15.14 -21.99 10.14
C LYS A 438 14.54 -22.51 8.82
N ILE A 439 13.39 -23.19 8.90
CA ILE A 439 12.65 -23.74 7.75
C ILE A 439 12.05 -22.65 6.86
N LEU A 440 11.71 -21.46 7.41
CA LEU A 440 11.08 -20.37 6.66
C LEU A 440 12.11 -19.32 6.25
N ARG A 441 13.07 -19.71 5.39
CA ARG A 441 14.07 -18.77 4.82
C ARG A 441 13.43 -17.55 4.12
N ARG A 442 12.17 -17.65 3.69
CA ARG A 442 11.39 -16.60 3.01
C ARG A 442 10.02 -16.39 3.65
N ALA A 443 10.00 -16.11 4.96
CA ALA A 443 8.76 -15.78 5.68
C ALA A 443 8.00 -14.59 5.07
N ASP A 444 8.71 -13.66 4.40
CA ASP A 444 8.12 -12.56 3.65
C ASP A 444 7.14 -13.06 2.57
N VAL A 445 7.49 -14.11 1.84
CA VAL A 445 6.64 -14.72 0.79
C VAL A 445 5.39 -15.36 1.37
N VAL A 446 5.51 -16.06 2.51
CA VAL A 446 4.36 -16.68 3.17
C VAL A 446 3.39 -15.61 3.66
N VAL A 447 3.91 -14.59 4.35
CA VAL A 447 3.10 -13.45 4.82
C VAL A 447 2.43 -12.76 3.64
N PHE A 448 3.16 -12.50 2.56
CA PHE A 448 2.59 -11.89 1.36
C PHE A 448 1.47 -12.75 0.75
N SER A 449 1.67 -14.07 0.62
CA SER A 449 0.70 -15.00 0.04
C SER A 449 -0.60 -15.09 0.84
N VAL A 450 -0.50 -15.15 2.18
CA VAL A 450 -1.67 -15.10 3.07
C VAL A 450 -2.39 -13.76 2.93
N SER A 451 -1.63 -12.67 2.84
CA SER A 451 -2.20 -11.33 2.71
C SER A 451 -2.94 -11.13 1.40
N THR A 452 -2.38 -11.59 0.28
CA THR A 452 -3.01 -11.50 -1.04
C THR A 452 -4.22 -12.41 -1.15
N ALA A 453 -4.19 -13.60 -0.53
CA ALA A 453 -5.36 -14.47 -0.42
C ALA A 453 -6.55 -13.76 0.25
N ILE A 454 -6.31 -13.09 1.39
CA ILE A 454 -7.34 -12.33 2.11
C ILE A 454 -7.84 -11.14 1.28
N ILE A 455 -6.94 -10.38 0.65
CA ILE A 455 -7.30 -9.21 -0.18
C ILE A 455 -8.17 -9.65 -1.36
N MET A 456 -7.78 -10.71 -2.07
CA MET A 456 -8.53 -11.19 -3.23
C MET A 456 -9.87 -11.80 -2.84
N HIS A 457 -9.94 -12.48 -1.69
CA HIS A 457 -11.22 -12.91 -1.13
C HIS A 457 -12.15 -11.74 -0.84
N CYS A 458 -11.65 -10.68 -0.16
CA CYS A 458 -12.44 -9.47 0.10
C CYS A 458 -12.86 -8.79 -1.20
N TYR A 459 -11.98 -8.77 -2.22
CA TYR A 459 -12.27 -8.18 -3.52
C TYR A 459 -13.39 -8.93 -4.25
N ALA A 460 -13.42 -10.27 -4.17
CA ALA A 460 -14.47 -11.06 -4.81
C ALA A 460 -15.83 -11.00 -4.08
N GLN A 461 -15.83 -10.92 -2.74
CA GLN A 461 -17.06 -10.97 -1.95
C GLN A 461 -17.67 -9.58 -1.68
N GLU A 462 -16.84 -8.60 -1.31
CA GLU A 462 -17.28 -7.34 -0.65
C GLU A 462 -16.52 -6.13 -1.25
N ARG A 463 -16.73 -5.88 -2.55
CA ARG A 463 -16.03 -4.82 -3.31
C ARG A 463 -16.18 -3.42 -2.74
N GLU A 464 -17.33 -3.12 -2.16
CA GLU A 464 -17.64 -1.81 -1.59
C GLU A 464 -16.80 -1.46 -0.34
N VAL A 465 -16.08 -2.43 0.23
CA VAL A 465 -15.15 -2.22 1.35
C VAL A 465 -13.87 -1.50 0.91
N PHE A 466 -13.52 -1.59 -0.38
CA PHE A 466 -12.36 -0.93 -0.95
C PHE A 466 -12.63 0.55 -1.20
N ARG A 467 -11.60 1.40 -1.01
CA ARG A 467 -11.71 2.78 -1.49
C ARG A 467 -11.66 2.79 -3.02
N SER A 468 -12.45 3.65 -3.63
CA SER A 468 -12.59 3.78 -5.10
C SER A 468 -11.26 3.76 -5.86
N LYS A 469 -10.22 4.45 -5.37
CA LYS A 469 -8.91 4.47 -6.05
C LYS A 469 -8.25 3.09 -6.17
N TYR A 470 -8.31 2.27 -5.12
CA TYR A 470 -7.72 0.93 -5.15
C TYR A 470 -8.61 -0.02 -5.95
N LEU A 471 -9.93 0.11 -5.76
CA LEU A 471 -10.91 -0.69 -6.48
C LEU A 471 -10.79 -0.50 -7.99
N ASN A 472 -10.66 0.74 -8.47
CA ASN A 472 -10.50 1.04 -9.89
C ASN A 472 -9.26 0.39 -10.50
N VAL A 473 -8.16 0.31 -9.73
CA VAL A 473 -6.93 -0.37 -10.20
C VAL A 473 -7.14 -1.88 -10.25
N LEU A 474 -7.76 -2.47 -9.22
CA LEU A 474 -8.07 -3.90 -9.21
C LEU A 474 -9.04 -4.28 -10.33
N ASP A 475 -10.11 -3.51 -10.51
CA ASP A 475 -11.09 -3.69 -11.59
C ASP A 475 -10.44 -3.54 -12.97
N TRP A 476 -9.51 -2.60 -13.12
CA TRP A 476 -8.77 -2.44 -14.37
C TRP A 476 -7.89 -3.66 -14.66
N VAL A 477 -7.16 -4.18 -13.67
CA VAL A 477 -6.23 -5.32 -13.82
C VAL A 477 -6.97 -6.64 -14.00
N PHE A 478 -7.90 -6.96 -13.09
CA PHE A 478 -8.55 -8.27 -12.97
C PHE A 478 -9.90 -8.36 -13.66
N GLY A 479 -10.50 -7.22 -14.01
CA GLY A 479 -11.90 -7.16 -14.46
C GLY A 479 -12.86 -7.21 -13.28
N VAL A 480 -14.08 -6.71 -13.50
CA VAL A 480 -15.13 -6.71 -12.47
C VAL A 480 -15.61 -8.14 -12.24
N PRO A 481 -15.47 -8.72 -11.03
CA PRO A 481 -16.00 -10.06 -10.77
C PRO A 481 -17.54 -10.02 -10.76
N PRO A 482 -18.20 -11.14 -11.11
CA PRO A 482 -19.66 -11.21 -11.10
C PRO A 482 -20.21 -10.93 -9.70
N PRO A 483 -21.37 -10.27 -9.58
CA PRO A 483 -21.95 -9.95 -8.29
C PRO A 483 -22.21 -11.23 -7.48
N PRO A 484 -22.06 -11.19 -6.15
CA PRO A 484 -22.41 -12.32 -5.32
C PRO A 484 -23.91 -12.64 -5.49
N PRO A 485 -24.29 -13.92 -5.62
CA PRO A 485 -25.69 -14.30 -5.75
C PRO A 485 -26.51 -13.87 -4.50
N PRO A 486 -27.80 -13.50 -4.67
CA PRO A 486 -28.65 -12.95 -3.60
C PRO A 486 -28.89 -13.98 -2.48
N PRO A 487 -28.86 -13.60 -1.19
CA PRO A 487 -28.95 -14.52 -0.04
C PRO A 487 -30.13 -15.51 -0.18
N LEU A 488 -29.92 -16.75 0.28
CA LEU A 488 -31.01 -17.74 0.32
C LEU A 488 -32.05 -17.27 1.36
N PRO A 489 -33.35 -17.49 1.11
CA PRO A 489 -34.44 -17.06 2.01
C PRO A 489 -34.43 -17.73 3.40
N SER A 490 -33.44 -18.57 3.72
CA SER A 490 -33.30 -19.25 5.02
C SER A 490 -32.29 -18.59 5.98
N GLU A 491 -31.73 -17.42 5.65
CA GLU A 491 -30.86 -16.64 6.57
C GLU A 491 -31.56 -15.40 7.16
N GLU A 492 -32.89 -15.26 7.01
CA GLU A 492 -33.70 -14.15 7.57
C GLU A 492 -34.36 -14.42 8.92
N THR A 493 -34.20 -15.61 9.51
CA THR A 493 -34.68 -15.90 10.87
C THR A 493 -33.57 -15.81 11.90
#